data_AF-A0A968IWC6-F1
#
_entry.id   AF-A0A968IWC6-F1
#
_cell.length_a   1.000
_cell.length_b   1.000
_cell.length_c   1.000
_cell.angle_alpha   90.00
_cell.angle_beta   90.00
_cell.angle_gamma   90.00
#
_symmetry.space_group_name_H-M   'P 1'
#
loop_
_entity.id
_entity.type
_entity.pdbx_description
1 polymer ?
#
loop_
_entity_poly.entity_id
_entity_poly.type
_entity_poly.pdbx_seq_one_letter_code
_entity_poly.pdbx_strand_id
1 'polypeptide(L)'
;MIGFVAPFQILEYLDRLNVVKETSSEYHCLCPVCGDGGFKINKKEGSYKAFKCGCEVKDIREAIRPWSEAYGQGQGVKGSRKTRTKQQSDLQIKLARLDSPAEDCPVSKSNVIPEWLQSQGVPATAVETRYWYSKTQWVSRFEWQTEEGKAKTIRQGHIKSNGLIQWSKGSKDWRAYRLSEAAKHSSDKWVLGVEGEGCVESARAIALAAITWQGSNWKEKAIAADLTKLIEAGSSGLVYFPDFDSAGEKKAELVSSACKSINFPCLILSPTDVWAEMPEKGDITDFVEAHPNLSTKQLIDKFESAIAIAHQKQEQLKSDREKAELLESLPSWSQSDIADWLAEKYE
;
A
#
# COMPACT_ATOMS: atom_id res chain seq x y z
N MET A 1 -7.10 -12.81 15.50
CA MET A 1 -7.95 -11.75 16.07
C MET A 1 -7.08 -10.82 16.88
N ILE A 2 -6.63 -9.77 16.23
CA ILE A 2 -6.04 -8.58 16.86
C ILE A 2 -7.19 -7.97 17.66
N GLY A 3 -7.06 -7.92 18.99
CA GLY A 3 -8.03 -7.22 19.82
C GLY A 3 -7.90 -5.73 19.54
N PHE A 4 -8.76 -5.19 18.69
CA PHE A 4 -8.90 -3.75 18.56
C PHE A 4 -9.42 -3.23 19.90
N VAL A 5 -8.56 -2.56 20.68
CA VAL A 5 -9.01 -1.77 21.82
C VAL A 5 -9.79 -0.61 21.23
N ALA A 6 -11.12 -0.62 21.40
CA ALA A 6 -11.98 0.46 20.93
C ALA A 6 -11.45 1.81 21.46
N PRO A 7 -11.40 2.87 20.62
CA PRO A 7 -10.95 4.18 21.03
C PRO A 7 -11.78 4.67 22.22
N PHE A 8 -11.12 5.23 23.25
CA PHE A 8 -11.79 5.69 24.46
C PHE A 8 -12.76 6.83 24.14
N GLN A 9 -14.05 6.60 24.41
CA GLN A 9 -15.11 7.60 24.30
C GLN A 9 -15.63 7.91 25.70
N ILE A 10 -15.30 9.08 26.26
CA ILE A 10 -15.65 9.42 27.65
C ILE A 10 -17.16 9.36 27.92
N LEU A 11 -17.99 9.63 26.90
CA LEU A 11 -19.45 9.61 27.01
C LEU A 11 -20.00 8.20 27.31
N GLU A 12 -19.23 7.14 27.04
CA GLU A 12 -19.59 5.75 27.39
C GLU A 12 -19.35 5.42 28.88
N TYR A 13 -18.66 6.29 29.63
CA TYR A 13 -18.26 6.07 31.03
C TYR A 13 -18.81 7.15 31.98
N LEU A 14 -19.92 7.80 31.60
CA LEU A 14 -20.57 8.83 32.43
C LEU A 14 -21.06 8.27 33.77
N ASP A 15 -21.40 6.99 33.82
CA ASP A 15 -21.78 6.25 35.03
C ASP A 15 -20.66 6.16 36.07
N ARG A 16 -19.40 6.28 35.63
CA ARG A 16 -18.20 6.26 36.49
C ARG A 16 -17.76 7.65 36.92
N LEU A 17 -18.50 8.68 36.53
CA LEU A 17 -18.20 10.06 36.83
C LEU A 17 -19.22 10.64 37.81
N ASN A 18 -18.72 11.45 38.74
CA ASN A 18 -19.60 12.15 39.68
C ASN A 18 -20.06 13.48 39.06
N VAL A 19 -21.21 13.46 38.39
CA VAL A 19 -21.82 14.65 37.76
C VAL A 19 -22.43 15.54 38.84
N VAL A 20 -21.87 16.73 39.00
CA VAL A 20 -22.31 17.74 39.98
C VAL A 20 -23.33 18.69 39.38
N LYS A 21 -23.23 18.96 38.07
CA LYS A 21 -24.16 19.85 37.37
C LYS A 21 -24.26 19.46 35.90
N GLU A 22 -25.48 19.50 35.38
CA GLU A 22 -25.75 19.27 33.96
C GLU A 22 -26.30 20.55 33.32
N THR A 23 -25.81 20.86 32.12
CA THR A 23 -26.33 21.94 31.27
C THR A 23 -26.80 21.39 29.93
N SER A 24 -27.37 22.22 29.07
CA SER A 24 -27.79 21.79 27.72
C SER A 24 -26.62 21.33 26.84
N SER A 25 -25.40 21.82 27.06
CA SER A 25 -24.23 21.52 26.23
C SER A 25 -23.12 20.72 26.94
N GLU A 26 -23.06 20.75 28.27
CA GLU A 26 -21.93 20.21 29.04
C GLU A 26 -22.38 19.45 30.31
N TYR A 27 -21.63 18.40 30.66
CA TYR A 27 -21.61 17.82 32.00
C TYR A 27 -20.49 18.47 32.81
N HIS A 28 -20.79 18.85 34.05
CA HIS A 28 -19.80 19.28 35.04
C HIS A 28 -19.69 18.19 36.10
N CYS A 29 -18.49 17.65 36.24
CA CYS A 29 -18.17 16.54 37.10
C CYS A 29 -17.09 16.93 38.12
N LEU A 30 -16.94 16.13 39.16
CA LEU A 30 -15.69 16.13 39.93
C LEU A 30 -14.59 15.47 39.11
N CYS A 31 -13.36 15.96 39.23
CA CYS A 31 -12.21 15.34 38.58
C CYS A 31 -12.00 13.93 39.16
N PRO A 32 -11.93 12.89 38.31
CA PRO A 32 -11.77 11.51 38.80
C PRO A 32 -10.39 11.25 39.42
N VAL A 33 -9.41 12.13 39.20
CA VAL A 33 -8.05 12.01 39.75
C VAL A 33 -7.94 12.64 41.14
N CYS A 34 -8.43 13.87 41.32
CA CYS A 34 -8.22 14.65 42.54
C CYS A 34 -9.51 15.09 43.26
N GLY A 35 -10.69 14.86 42.68
CA GLY A 35 -11.97 15.25 43.28
C GLY A 35 -12.39 16.71 43.07
N ASP A 36 -11.62 17.54 42.36
CA ASP A 36 -11.96 18.94 42.17
C ASP A 36 -13.16 19.17 41.25
N GLY A 37 -14.06 20.09 41.61
CA GLY A 37 -15.30 20.40 40.87
C GLY A 37 -15.13 21.25 39.61
N GLY A 38 -14.05 21.05 38.85
CA GLY A 38 -13.73 21.79 37.62
C GLY A 38 -13.66 20.93 36.37
N PHE A 39 -14.11 19.67 36.41
CA PHE A 39 -14.04 18.76 35.27
C PHE A 39 -15.28 18.93 34.39
N LYS A 40 -15.08 19.22 33.09
CA LYS A 40 -16.19 19.42 32.16
C LYS A 40 -16.09 18.53 30.94
N ILE A 41 -17.25 18.08 30.44
CA ILE A 41 -17.38 17.20 29.27
C ILE A 41 -18.43 17.78 28.32
N ASN A 42 -18.07 17.95 27.05
CA ASN A 42 -18.96 18.37 25.99
C ASN A 42 -19.84 17.21 25.52
N LYS A 43 -21.16 17.39 25.51
CA LYS A 43 -22.12 16.32 25.17
C LYS A 43 -22.11 15.91 23.69
N LYS A 44 -21.71 16.81 22.78
CA LYS A 44 -21.77 16.60 21.33
C LYS A 44 -20.50 15.92 20.81
N GLU A 45 -19.35 16.32 21.32
CA GLU A 45 -18.05 15.90 20.79
C GLU A 45 -17.31 14.94 21.73
N GLY A 46 -17.77 14.78 22.97
CA GLY A 46 -17.06 13.98 23.97
C GLY A 46 -15.71 14.56 24.39
N SER A 47 -15.42 15.81 24.02
CA SER A 47 -14.22 16.52 24.46
C SER A 47 -14.34 16.87 25.95
N TYR A 48 -13.25 16.72 26.70
CA TYR A 48 -13.25 16.92 28.15
C TYR A 48 -11.97 17.60 28.63
N LYS A 49 -12.09 18.38 29.70
CA LYS A 49 -10.94 19.05 30.32
C LYS A 49 -11.18 19.35 31.79
N ALA A 50 -10.13 19.20 32.59
CA ALA A 50 -10.09 19.74 33.94
C ALA A 50 -9.66 21.21 33.89
N PHE A 51 -10.54 22.12 34.31
CA PHE A 51 -10.29 23.57 34.27
C PHE A 51 -9.74 24.13 35.58
N LYS A 52 -9.98 23.45 36.71
CA LYS A 52 -9.53 23.92 38.03
C LYS A 52 -8.31 23.17 38.56
N CYS A 53 -8.18 21.89 38.23
CA CYS A 53 -7.02 21.09 38.58
C CYS A 53 -6.15 20.86 37.34
N GLY A 54 -4.83 20.87 37.52
CA GLY A 54 -3.85 20.64 36.45
C GLY A 54 -3.70 19.18 36.02
N CYS A 55 -4.66 18.31 36.34
CA CYS A 55 -4.60 16.89 36.00
C CYS A 55 -4.59 16.71 34.48
N GLU A 56 -3.66 15.89 33.99
CA GLU A 56 -3.54 15.65 32.57
C GLU A 56 -4.67 14.75 32.06
N VAL A 57 -5.00 14.90 30.78
CA VAL A 57 -6.03 14.11 30.09
C VAL A 57 -5.76 12.60 30.19
N LYS A 58 -4.48 12.21 30.26
CA LYS A 58 -4.05 10.81 30.39
C LYS A 58 -4.43 10.23 31.77
N ASP A 59 -4.22 10.98 32.84
CA ASP A 59 -4.50 10.54 34.21
C ASP A 59 -6.01 10.48 34.46
N ILE A 60 -6.74 11.44 33.89
CA ILE A 60 -8.21 11.45 33.89
C ILE A 60 -8.74 10.21 33.16
N ARG A 61 -8.15 9.86 32.00
CA ARG A 61 -8.55 8.66 31.25
C ARG A 61 -8.25 7.39 32.04
N GLU A 62 -7.07 7.28 32.63
CA GLU A 62 -6.68 6.13 33.46
C GLU A 62 -7.59 5.98 34.69
N ALA A 63 -7.99 7.08 35.32
CA ALA A 63 -8.92 7.06 36.45
C ALA A 63 -10.35 6.62 36.05
N ILE A 64 -10.82 6.99 34.84
CA ILE A 64 -12.16 6.64 34.35
C ILE A 64 -12.20 5.20 33.83
N ARG A 65 -11.17 4.80 33.08
CA ARG A 65 -11.03 3.46 32.51
C ARG A 65 -9.55 3.06 32.58
N PRO A 66 -9.13 2.42 33.68
CA PRO A 66 -7.77 1.94 33.83
C PRO A 66 -7.36 1.07 32.65
N TRP A 67 -6.12 1.21 32.21
CA TRP A 67 -5.59 0.46 31.07
C TRP A 67 -5.68 -1.05 31.28
N SER A 68 -5.60 -1.50 32.53
CA SER A 68 -5.81 -2.90 32.94
C SER A 68 -7.21 -3.43 32.60
N GLU A 69 -8.25 -2.60 32.67
CA GLU A 69 -9.63 -2.97 32.32
C GLU A 69 -9.85 -3.00 30.80
N ALA A 70 -9.18 -2.11 30.06
CA ALA A 70 -9.19 -2.10 28.60
C ALA A 70 -8.58 -3.39 27.99
N TYR A 71 -7.66 -4.03 28.73
CA TYR A 71 -7.12 -5.36 28.41
C TYR A 71 -7.92 -6.52 29.03
N GLY A 72 -8.57 -6.30 30.18
CA GLY A 72 -9.24 -7.33 30.98
C GLY A 72 -10.62 -7.78 30.48
N GLN A 73 -11.32 -6.98 29.68
CA GLN A 73 -12.66 -7.34 29.17
C GLN A 73 -12.68 -8.40 28.05
N GLY A 74 -11.53 -9.01 27.72
CA GLY A 74 -11.43 -10.13 26.80
C GLY A 74 -11.41 -11.53 27.43
N GLN A 75 -11.41 -11.68 28.76
CA GLN A 75 -11.25 -13.02 29.38
C GLN A 75 -12.08 -13.22 30.66
N GLY A 76 -13.23 -13.88 30.50
CA GLY A 76 -13.89 -14.60 31.59
C GLY A 76 -13.11 -15.87 31.96
N VAL A 77 -12.52 -15.83 33.16
CA VAL A 77 -12.39 -16.90 34.17
C VAL A 77 -11.93 -18.31 33.75
N LYS A 78 -10.69 -18.62 34.21
CA LYS A 78 -10.13 -19.89 34.71
C LYS A 78 -9.97 -21.07 33.74
N GLY A 79 -8.69 -21.25 33.37
CA GLY A 79 -8.08 -22.56 33.18
C GLY A 79 -6.60 -22.35 32.96
N SER A 80 -5.77 -22.74 33.93
CA SER A 80 -4.30 -22.75 33.82
C SER A 80 -3.89 -23.49 32.55
N ARG A 81 -3.62 -22.74 31.47
CA ARG A 81 -3.15 -23.31 30.22
C ARG A 81 -1.81 -22.68 29.91
N LYS A 82 -0.79 -23.54 29.95
CA LYS A 82 0.59 -23.32 29.51
C LYS A 82 0.63 -22.24 28.43
N THR A 83 1.50 -21.26 28.63
CA THR A 83 1.95 -20.28 27.65
C THR A 83 2.27 -20.97 26.34
N ARG A 84 1.26 -21.09 25.49
CA ARG A 84 1.42 -21.43 24.10
C ARG A 84 1.69 -20.10 23.45
N THR A 85 2.97 -19.82 23.23
CA THR A 85 3.46 -18.79 22.33
C THR A 85 2.55 -18.82 21.11
N LYS A 86 1.71 -17.79 20.97
CA LYS A 86 0.83 -17.68 19.81
C LYS A 86 1.80 -17.34 18.68
N GLN A 87 2.26 -18.39 18.01
CA GLN A 87 2.95 -18.32 16.73
C GLN A 87 2.18 -17.29 15.91
N GLN A 88 2.82 -16.15 15.66
CA GLN A 88 2.38 -15.15 14.71
C GLN A 88 2.06 -15.94 13.46
N SER A 89 0.78 -16.04 13.11
CA SER A 89 0.38 -16.81 11.93
C SER A 89 1.13 -16.19 10.75
N ASP A 90 2.02 -16.95 10.12
CA ASP A 90 2.67 -16.62 8.86
C ASP A 90 1.58 -16.16 7.89
N LEU A 91 1.36 -14.85 7.79
CA LEU A 91 0.57 -14.26 6.72
C LEU A 91 1.46 -14.37 5.49
N GLN A 92 1.42 -15.54 4.86
CA GLN A 92 2.11 -15.77 3.61
C GLN A 92 1.40 -14.95 2.54
N ILE A 93 1.94 -13.77 2.25
CA ILE A 93 1.46 -12.92 1.16
C ILE A 93 1.72 -13.67 -0.15
N LYS A 94 0.64 -13.98 -0.87
CA LYS A 94 0.70 -14.70 -2.15
C LYS A 94 0.28 -13.78 -3.28
N LEU A 95 1.04 -13.85 -4.37
CA LEU A 95 0.70 -13.13 -5.59
C LEU A 95 -0.49 -13.78 -6.30
N ALA A 96 -1.31 -12.93 -6.93
CA ALA A 96 -2.35 -13.34 -7.85
C ALA A 96 -1.70 -13.99 -9.08
N ARG A 97 -2.24 -15.16 -9.46
CA ARG A 97 -1.71 -15.96 -10.56
C ARG A 97 -2.79 -16.24 -11.58
N LEU A 98 -2.40 -16.23 -12.85
CA LEU A 98 -3.19 -16.75 -13.95
C LEU A 98 -3.26 -18.28 -13.83
N ASP A 99 -4.27 -18.89 -14.47
CA ASP A 99 -4.43 -20.36 -14.47
C ASP A 99 -3.28 -21.05 -15.23
N SER A 100 -2.72 -20.36 -16.22
CA SER A 100 -1.54 -20.76 -16.99
C SER A 100 -0.78 -19.52 -17.47
N PRO A 101 0.48 -19.65 -17.90
CA PRO A 101 1.16 -18.61 -18.68
C PRO A 101 0.28 -18.08 -19.82
N ALA A 102 0.32 -16.77 -20.04
CA ALA A 102 -0.46 -16.17 -21.11
C ALA A 102 0.10 -16.50 -22.50
N GLU A 103 -0.78 -16.86 -23.42
CA GLU A 103 -0.45 -17.14 -24.83
C GLU A 103 -0.92 -16.03 -25.78
N ASP A 104 -1.75 -15.10 -25.29
CA ASP A 104 -2.31 -13.97 -26.05
C ASP A 104 -1.44 -12.69 -25.97
N CYS A 105 -0.13 -12.86 -25.83
CA CYS A 105 0.81 -11.75 -25.74
C CYS A 105 0.79 -10.88 -27.02
N PRO A 106 0.90 -9.54 -26.90
CA PRO A 106 1.02 -8.64 -28.04
C PRO A 106 2.14 -9.06 -29.00
N VAL A 107 1.79 -9.22 -30.28
CA VAL A 107 2.76 -9.58 -31.33
C VAL A 107 3.31 -8.33 -31.98
N SER A 108 4.64 -8.25 -32.00
CA SER A 108 5.41 -7.21 -32.68
C SER A 108 5.31 -7.33 -34.21
N LYS A 109 5.05 -6.22 -34.90
CA LYS A 109 4.88 -6.17 -36.36
C LYS A 109 5.85 -5.16 -36.99
N SER A 110 6.56 -5.57 -38.02
CA SER A 110 7.41 -4.69 -38.84
C SER A 110 6.63 -4.10 -40.03
N ASN A 111 7.16 -3.02 -40.63
CA ASN A 111 6.66 -2.41 -41.86
C ASN A 111 5.21 -1.88 -41.81
N VAL A 112 4.69 -1.58 -40.61
CA VAL A 112 3.34 -1.03 -40.40
C VAL A 112 3.37 0.42 -39.88
N ILE A 113 4.49 1.11 -40.06
CA ILE A 113 4.75 2.43 -39.49
C ILE A 113 4.00 3.51 -40.29
N PRO A 114 3.10 4.29 -39.67
CA PRO A 114 2.37 5.34 -40.37
C PRO A 114 3.31 6.39 -40.99
N GLU A 115 3.01 6.87 -42.19
CA GLU A 115 3.82 7.87 -42.90
C GLU A 115 4.11 9.12 -42.07
N TRP A 116 3.11 9.63 -41.34
CA TRP A 116 3.28 10.80 -40.47
C TRP A 116 4.31 10.59 -39.37
N LEU A 117 4.47 9.35 -38.88
CA LEU A 117 5.46 9.02 -37.86
C LEU A 117 6.86 8.84 -38.49
N GLN A 118 6.91 8.37 -39.74
CA GLN A 118 8.14 8.37 -40.52
C GLN A 118 8.65 9.78 -40.80
N SER A 119 7.73 10.72 -41.09
CA SER A 119 8.06 12.15 -41.21
C SER A 119 8.58 12.76 -39.90
N GLN A 120 8.37 12.11 -38.74
CA GLN A 120 8.92 12.50 -37.43
C GLN A 120 10.26 11.80 -37.11
N GLY A 121 10.84 11.06 -38.06
CA GLY A 121 12.14 10.41 -37.92
C GLY A 121 12.09 8.96 -37.43
N VAL A 122 10.91 8.35 -37.31
CA VAL A 122 10.83 6.90 -37.01
C VAL A 122 11.06 6.10 -38.29
N PRO A 123 12.04 5.20 -38.35
CA PRO A 123 12.33 4.49 -39.59
C PRO A 123 11.20 3.51 -39.96
N ALA A 124 11.02 3.27 -41.26
CA ALA A 124 10.05 2.28 -41.76
C ALA A 124 10.35 0.85 -41.27
N THR A 125 11.61 0.57 -40.93
CA THR A 125 12.07 -0.69 -40.34
C THR A 125 11.75 -0.84 -38.85
N ALA A 126 11.19 0.20 -38.21
CA ALA A 126 10.76 0.09 -36.83
C ALA A 126 9.71 -1.01 -36.66
N VAL A 127 9.69 -1.58 -35.46
CA VAL A 127 8.77 -2.62 -35.05
C VAL A 127 7.72 -2.01 -34.13
N GLU A 128 6.44 -2.26 -34.41
CA GLU A 128 5.32 -1.85 -33.58
C GLU A 128 4.82 -3.01 -32.71
N THR A 129 4.71 -2.77 -31.40
CA THR A 129 3.96 -3.63 -30.47
C THR A 129 2.73 -2.85 -29.96
N ARG A 130 1.54 -3.43 -30.09
CA ARG A 130 0.27 -2.80 -29.65
C ARG A 130 -0.29 -3.44 -28.38
N TYR A 131 -0.42 -2.63 -27.34
CA TYR A 131 -1.03 -3.01 -26.06
C TYR A 131 -2.46 -2.48 -26.01
N TRP A 132 -3.44 -3.38 -26.06
CA TRP A 132 -4.86 -3.02 -26.10
C TRP A 132 -5.43 -2.84 -24.70
N TYR A 133 -5.93 -1.64 -24.42
CA TYR A 133 -6.59 -1.29 -23.16
C TYR A 133 -8.10 -1.52 -23.21
N SER A 134 -8.68 -1.45 -24.41
CA SER A 134 -10.07 -1.78 -24.68
C SER A 134 -10.24 -2.17 -26.14
N LYS A 135 -11.46 -2.51 -26.56
CA LYS A 135 -11.79 -2.72 -27.99
C LYS A 135 -11.48 -1.50 -28.88
N THR A 136 -11.33 -0.32 -28.28
CA THR A 136 -11.18 0.95 -29.01
C THR A 136 -9.96 1.76 -28.62
N GLN A 137 -9.13 1.35 -27.65
CA GLN A 137 -7.98 2.12 -27.15
C GLN A 137 -6.75 1.23 -27.03
N TRP A 138 -5.60 1.73 -27.47
CA TRP A 138 -4.33 1.02 -27.37
C TRP A 138 -3.14 1.97 -27.25
N VAL A 139 -2.05 1.45 -26.68
CA VAL A 139 -0.73 2.07 -26.74
C VAL A 139 0.10 1.31 -27.77
N SER A 140 0.68 2.04 -28.72
CA SER A 140 1.67 1.53 -29.66
C SER A 140 3.06 1.91 -29.18
N ARG A 141 3.93 0.91 -28.96
CA ARG A 141 5.36 1.08 -28.75
C ARG A 141 6.06 0.78 -30.08
N PHE A 142 6.80 1.76 -30.58
CA PHE A 142 7.62 1.63 -31.77
C PHE A 142 9.08 1.56 -31.35
N GLU A 143 9.81 0.55 -31.82
CA GLU A 143 11.22 0.34 -31.46
C GLU A 143 12.06 0.10 -32.71
N TRP A 144 13.29 0.63 -32.71
CA TRP A 144 14.25 0.45 -33.81
C TRP A 144 15.69 0.53 -33.29
N GLN A 145 16.63 0.04 -34.09
CA GLN A 145 18.06 0.15 -33.80
C GLN A 145 18.62 1.47 -34.37
N THR A 146 19.51 2.10 -33.61
CA THR A 146 20.32 3.26 -33.98
C THR A 146 21.80 2.97 -33.74
N GLU A 147 22.69 3.86 -34.16
CA GLU A 147 24.13 3.73 -33.90
C GLU A 147 24.45 3.76 -32.41
N GLU A 148 23.66 4.49 -31.60
CA GLU A 148 23.81 4.55 -30.14
C GLU A 148 23.05 3.44 -29.38
N GLY A 149 22.38 2.52 -30.09
CA GLY A 149 21.66 1.39 -29.50
C GLY A 149 20.16 1.38 -29.83
N LYS A 150 19.33 0.88 -28.91
CA LYS A 150 17.88 0.72 -29.16
C LYS A 150 17.13 2.00 -28.84
N ALA A 151 16.45 2.58 -29.84
CA ALA A 151 15.56 3.72 -29.67
C ALA A 151 14.09 3.27 -29.62
N LYS A 152 13.25 4.08 -28.96
CA LYS A 152 11.81 3.82 -28.86
C LYS A 152 10.98 5.09 -28.87
N THR A 153 9.76 4.99 -29.35
CA THR A 153 8.72 6.01 -29.14
C THR A 153 7.37 5.36 -28.85
N ILE A 154 6.53 6.06 -28.09
CA ILE A 154 5.24 5.55 -27.63
C ILE A 154 4.14 6.48 -28.13
N ARG A 155 3.06 5.93 -28.66
CA ARG A 155 1.89 6.69 -29.12
C ARG A 155 0.61 6.04 -28.63
N GLN A 156 -0.34 6.87 -28.21
CA GLN A 156 -1.70 6.40 -27.91
C GLN A 156 -2.53 6.46 -29.18
N GLY A 157 -3.37 5.46 -29.37
CA GLY A 157 -4.37 5.41 -30.43
C GLY A 157 -5.75 5.07 -29.87
N HIS A 158 -6.78 5.59 -30.54
CA HIS A 158 -8.14 5.12 -30.33
C HIS A 158 -8.95 5.06 -31.63
N ILE A 159 -10.00 4.24 -31.63
CA ILE A 159 -11.00 4.18 -32.70
C ILE A 159 -12.14 5.15 -32.34
N LYS A 160 -12.41 6.10 -33.22
CA LYS A 160 -13.55 7.02 -33.12
C LYS A 160 -14.88 6.30 -33.33
N SER A 161 -15.98 6.96 -33.00
CA SER A 161 -17.34 6.44 -33.26
C SER A 161 -17.62 6.13 -34.73
N ASN A 162 -16.95 6.82 -35.66
CA ASN A 162 -17.05 6.59 -37.10
C ASN A 162 -16.09 5.49 -37.63
N GLY A 163 -15.42 4.74 -36.74
CA GLY A 163 -14.49 3.67 -37.11
C GLY A 163 -13.09 4.14 -37.52
N LEU A 164 -12.84 5.45 -37.60
CA LEU A 164 -11.50 5.97 -37.96
C LEU A 164 -10.54 5.93 -36.78
N ILE A 165 -9.28 5.63 -37.08
CA ILE A 165 -8.18 5.67 -36.11
C ILE A 165 -7.76 7.13 -35.85
N GLN A 166 -7.58 7.49 -34.59
CA GLN A 166 -6.96 8.74 -34.18
C GLN A 166 -5.80 8.49 -33.22
N TRP A 167 -4.63 9.02 -33.56
CA TRP A 167 -3.39 8.95 -32.77
C TRP A 167 -3.37 10.01 -31.67
N SER A 168 -4.23 9.81 -30.67
CA SER A 168 -4.29 10.61 -29.45
C SER A 168 -4.95 9.80 -28.33
N LYS A 169 -4.80 10.27 -27.07
CA LYS A 169 -5.43 9.67 -25.90
C LYS A 169 -6.96 9.49 -26.04
N GLY A 170 -7.63 10.39 -26.76
CA GLY A 170 -9.10 10.44 -26.78
C GLY A 170 -9.70 10.88 -25.44
N SER A 171 -11.03 10.90 -25.36
CA SER A 171 -11.77 11.37 -24.18
C SER A 171 -12.21 10.25 -23.22
N LYS A 172 -12.12 8.99 -23.65
CA LYS A 172 -12.48 7.83 -22.80
C LYS A 172 -11.41 7.61 -21.72
N ASP A 173 -11.87 7.08 -20.59
CA ASP A 173 -10.98 6.69 -19.50
C ASP A 173 -9.96 5.64 -19.95
N TRP A 174 -8.77 5.71 -19.37
CA TRP A 174 -7.71 4.73 -19.52
C TRP A 174 -7.52 4.04 -18.19
N ARG A 175 -8.03 2.81 -18.07
CA ARG A 175 -7.79 1.95 -16.92
C ARG A 175 -6.38 1.39 -16.96
N ALA A 176 -5.88 0.87 -15.84
CA ALA A 176 -4.64 0.11 -15.83
C ALA A 176 -4.70 -1.05 -16.85
N TYR A 177 -3.57 -1.29 -17.51
CA TYR A 177 -3.42 -2.37 -18.47
C TYR A 177 -3.63 -3.71 -17.76
N ARG A 178 -4.41 -4.60 -18.38
CA ARG A 178 -4.80 -5.93 -17.84
C ARG A 178 -5.52 -5.90 -16.48
N LEU A 179 -6.07 -4.75 -16.05
CA LEU A 179 -6.80 -4.61 -14.78
C LEU A 179 -7.92 -5.64 -14.60
N SER A 180 -8.76 -5.83 -15.61
CA SER A 180 -9.89 -6.78 -15.53
C SER A 180 -9.44 -8.24 -15.39
N GLU A 181 -8.32 -8.60 -16.03
CA GLU A 181 -7.72 -9.93 -15.89
C GLU A 181 -7.17 -10.08 -14.47
N ALA A 182 -6.38 -9.11 -13.99
CA ALA A 182 -5.83 -9.14 -12.64
C ALA A 182 -6.93 -9.23 -11.56
N ALA A 183 -7.99 -8.43 -11.70
CA ALA A 183 -9.14 -8.45 -10.79
C ALA A 183 -9.84 -9.82 -10.72
N LYS A 184 -9.90 -10.56 -11.84
CA LYS A 184 -10.50 -11.91 -11.86
C LYS A 184 -9.72 -12.91 -11.01
N HIS A 185 -8.40 -12.72 -10.88
CA HIS A 185 -7.49 -13.66 -10.20
C HIS A 185 -7.03 -13.17 -8.81
N SER A 186 -7.53 -12.03 -8.33
CA SER A 186 -6.98 -11.35 -7.15
C SER A 186 -7.64 -11.67 -5.80
N SER A 187 -8.78 -12.38 -5.75
CA SER A 187 -9.47 -12.66 -4.48
C SER A 187 -8.53 -13.30 -3.45
N ASP A 188 -8.43 -12.69 -2.26
CA ASP A 188 -7.56 -13.08 -1.14
C ASP A 188 -6.06 -13.17 -1.49
N LYS A 189 -5.64 -12.49 -2.56
CA LYS A 189 -4.28 -12.46 -3.08
C LYS A 189 -3.84 -11.03 -3.37
N TRP A 190 -2.56 -10.85 -3.63
CA TRP A 190 -1.98 -9.55 -3.96
C TRP A 190 -1.69 -9.45 -5.45
N VAL A 191 -2.07 -8.34 -6.08
CA VAL A 191 -1.78 -8.09 -7.51
C VAL A 191 -0.39 -7.50 -7.67
N LEU A 192 0.32 -7.88 -8.73
CA LEU A 192 1.62 -7.28 -9.08
C LEU A 192 1.41 -5.99 -9.89
N GLY A 193 2.00 -4.88 -9.47
CA GLY A 193 2.13 -3.66 -10.26
C GLY A 193 3.56 -3.51 -10.79
N VAL A 194 3.70 -3.11 -12.05
CA VAL A 194 4.98 -2.87 -12.73
C VAL A 194 4.92 -1.60 -13.58
N GLU A 195 6.04 -1.13 -14.12
CA GLU A 195 6.12 0.20 -14.77
C GLU A 195 5.62 0.29 -16.21
N GLY A 196 5.73 -0.80 -16.96
CA GLY A 196 5.48 -0.80 -18.40
C GLY A 196 4.63 -1.98 -18.87
N GLU A 197 4.00 -1.81 -20.04
CA GLU A 197 3.12 -2.84 -20.59
C GLU A 197 3.92 -4.10 -20.98
N GLY A 198 5.16 -3.94 -21.44
CA GLY A 198 6.07 -5.07 -21.69
C GLY A 198 6.37 -5.86 -20.41
N CYS A 199 6.60 -5.18 -19.29
CA CYS A 199 6.84 -5.78 -17.99
C CYS A 199 5.62 -6.60 -17.50
N VAL A 200 4.40 -6.10 -17.78
CA VAL A 200 3.16 -6.87 -17.54
C VAL A 200 3.16 -8.15 -18.36
N GLU A 201 3.51 -8.08 -19.64
CA GLU A 201 3.56 -9.28 -20.49
C GLU A 201 4.64 -10.27 -20.03
N SER A 202 5.81 -9.81 -19.57
CA SER A 202 6.84 -10.66 -18.96
C SER A 202 6.33 -11.35 -17.69
N ALA A 203 5.58 -10.66 -16.84
CA ALA A 203 4.92 -11.25 -15.68
C ALA A 203 3.87 -12.30 -16.08
N ARG A 204 3.04 -12.00 -17.09
CA ARG A 204 2.01 -12.91 -17.60
C ARG A 204 2.60 -14.17 -18.23
N ALA A 205 3.76 -14.06 -18.89
CA ALA A 205 4.50 -15.20 -19.45
C ALA A 205 4.97 -16.18 -18.37
N ILE A 206 5.04 -15.76 -17.11
CA ILE A 206 5.29 -16.61 -15.94
C ILE A 206 4.04 -16.77 -15.05
N ALA A 207 2.86 -16.61 -15.63
CA ALA A 207 1.56 -16.78 -14.97
C ALA A 207 1.28 -15.85 -13.77
N LEU A 208 1.97 -14.71 -13.66
CA LEU A 208 1.63 -13.68 -12.67
C LEU A 208 0.58 -12.73 -13.23
N ALA A 209 -0.44 -12.43 -12.43
CA ALA A 209 -1.41 -11.41 -12.74
C ALA A 209 -0.83 -10.03 -12.40
N ALA A 210 -0.57 -9.22 -13.43
CA ALA A 210 0.10 -7.94 -13.30
C ALA A 210 -0.66 -6.80 -13.99
N ILE A 211 -0.45 -5.57 -13.49
CA ILE A 211 -1.03 -4.35 -14.05
C ILE A 211 0.03 -3.26 -14.21
N THR A 212 -0.26 -2.29 -15.09
CA THR A 212 0.51 -1.05 -15.19
C THR A 212 -0.36 0.12 -15.65
N TRP A 213 0.08 1.35 -15.46
CA TRP A 213 -0.61 2.55 -15.94
C TRP A 213 0.11 3.13 -17.17
N GLN A 214 -0.66 3.48 -18.21
CA GLN A 214 -0.07 4.12 -19.39
C GLN A 214 0.58 5.46 -19.03
N GLY A 215 1.66 5.82 -19.71
CA GLY A 215 2.56 6.93 -19.33
C GLY A 215 1.90 8.27 -18.97
N SER A 216 0.81 8.66 -19.65
CA SER A 216 0.11 9.93 -19.34
C SER A 216 -0.86 9.86 -18.15
N ASN A 217 -0.98 8.69 -17.52
CA ASN A 217 -1.98 8.39 -16.50
C ASN A 217 -1.37 8.06 -15.14
N TRP A 218 -0.06 8.30 -14.96
CA TRP A 218 0.62 8.29 -13.66
C TRP A 218 0.20 9.51 -12.83
N LYS A 219 -1.04 9.48 -12.35
CA LYS A 219 -1.61 10.46 -11.43
C LYS A 219 -2.25 9.72 -10.28
N GLU A 220 -2.02 10.21 -9.06
CA GLU A 220 -2.48 9.55 -7.83
C GLU A 220 -3.98 9.20 -7.87
N LYS A 221 -4.85 10.13 -8.28
CA LYS A 221 -6.29 9.89 -8.39
C LYS A 221 -6.66 8.80 -9.40
N ALA A 222 -5.94 8.71 -10.52
CA ALA A 222 -6.20 7.70 -11.55
C ALA A 222 -5.76 6.31 -11.07
N ILE A 223 -4.58 6.25 -10.44
CA ILE A 223 -4.06 5.04 -9.80
C ILE A 223 -5.03 4.56 -8.72
N ALA A 224 -5.43 5.43 -7.79
CA ALA A 224 -6.37 5.11 -6.72
C ALA A 224 -7.71 4.57 -7.26
N ALA A 225 -8.27 5.18 -8.31
CA ALA A 225 -9.53 4.73 -8.92
C ALA A 225 -9.45 3.32 -9.52
N ASP A 226 -8.30 2.93 -10.07
CA ASP A 226 -8.09 1.58 -10.60
C ASP A 226 -7.83 0.57 -9.47
N LEU A 227 -7.09 0.98 -8.43
CA LEU A 227 -6.86 0.14 -7.25
C LEU A 227 -8.15 -0.11 -6.45
N THR A 228 -9.09 0.84 -6.41
CA THR A 228 -10.43 0.61 -5.85
C THR A 228 -11.13 -0.56 -6.55
N LYS A 229 -10.91 -0.77 -7.86
CA LYS A 229 -11.47 -1.93 -8.58
C LYS A 229 -10.86 -3.25 -8.14
N LEU A 230 -9.60 -3.26 -7.73
CA LEU A 230 -8.98 -4.45 -7.13
C LEU A 230 -9.55 -4.75 -5.74
N ILE A 231 -9.79 -3.72 -4.92
CA ILE A 231 -10.47 -3.86 -3.62
C ILE A 231 -11.89 -4.45 -3.82
N GLU A 232 -12.67 -3.88 -4.74
CA GLU A 232 -14.01 -4.37 -5.08
C GLU A 232 -13.99 -5.84 -5.56
N ALA A 233 -12.89 -6.28 -6.18
CA ALA A 233 -12.67 -7.65 -6.63
C ALA A 233 -12.11 -8.59 -5.52
N GLY A 234 -11.94 -8.10 -4.29
CA GLY A 234 -11.47 -8.90 -3.15
C GLY A 234 -9.95 -9.04 -3.05
N SER A 235 -9.18 -8.19 -3.74
CA SER A 235 -7.72 -8.18 -3.62
C SER A 235 -7.29 -7.80 -2.20
N SER A 236 -6.31 -8.51 -1.65
CA SER A 236 -5.76 -8.24 -0.31
C SER A 236 -4.73 -7.10 -0.29
N GLY A 237 -4.13 -6.78 -1.43
CA GLY A 237 -3.16 -5.69 -1.55
C GLY A 237 -2.54 -5.58 -2.94
N LEU A 238 -1.59 -4.67 -3.05
CA LEU A 238 -0.73 -4.46 -4.22
C LEU A 238 0.73 -4.71 -3.85
N VAL A 239 1.42 -5.55 -4.60
CA VAL A 239 2.88 -5.60 -4.60
C VAL A 239 3.35 -4.81 -5.79
N TYR A 240 4.18 -3.79 -5.60
CA TYR A 240 4.73 -2.99 -6.69
C TYR A 240 6.23 -3.27 -6.86
N PHE A 241 6.61 -3.61 -8.09
CA PHE A 241 8.00 -3.87 -8.48
C PHE A 241 8.46 -2.77 -9.45
N PRO A 242 9.29 -1.83 -8.99
CA PRO A 242 9.80 -0.73 -9.81
C PRO A 242 10.95 -1.18 -10.72
N ASP A 243 11.23 -0.40 -11.75
CA ASP A 243 12.48 -0.45 -12.51
C ASP A 243 13.63 -0.02 -11.58
N PHE A 244 14.82 -0.58 -11.75
CA PHE A 244 15.97 -0.28 -10.89
C PHE A 244 16.66 1.04 -11.27
N ASP A 245 15.92 2.15 -11.13
CA ASP A 245 16.41 3.50 -11.32
C ASP A 245 15.64 4.56 -10.50
N SER A 246 16.12 5.81 -10.54
CA SER A 246 15.50 6.93 -9.82
C SER A 246 14.10 7.32 -10.32
N ALA A 247 13.73 6.97 -11.55
CA ALA A 247 12.39 7.22 -12.06
C ALA A 247 11.41 6.20 -11.48
N GLY A 248 11.84 4.95 -11.32
CA GLY A 248 11.06 3.90 -10.70
C GLY A 248 10.81 4.12 -9.22
N GLU A 249 11.79 4.62 -8.48
CA GLU A 249 11.60 5.06 -7.09
C GLU A 249 10.47 6.09 -6.95
N LYS A 250 10.46 7.13 -7.80
CA LYS A 250 9.42 8.17 -7.78
C LYS A 250 8.03 7.62 -8.10
N LYS A 251 7.95 6.66 -9.03
CA LYS A 251 6.67 5.99 -9.34
C LYS A 251 6.22 5.10 -8.21
N ALA A 252 7.13 4.38 -7.54
CA ALA A 252 6.82 3.58 -6.37
C ALA A 252 6.27 4.45 -5.22
N GLU A 253 6.83 5.63 -4.98
CA GLU A 253 6.29 6.61 -4.02
C GLU A 253 4.89 7.08 -4.39
N LEU A 254 4.64 7.36 -5.67
CA LEU A 254 3.33 7.76 -6.18
C LEU A 254 2.29 6.64 -5.98
N VAL A 255 2.66 5.39 -6.27
CA VAL A 255 1.80 4.21 -6.06
C VAL A 255 1.53 4.00 -4.57
N SER A 256 2.57 4.08 -3.73
CA SER A 256 2.44 3.99 -2.26
C SER A 256 1.48 5.05 -1.72
N SER A 257 1.59 6.29 -2.21
CA SER A 257 0.70 7.39 -1.82
C SER A 257 -0.75 7.14 -2.26
N ALA A 258 -0.95 6.70 -3.50
CA ALA A 258 -2.27 6.35 -4.00
C ALA A 258 -2.91 5.22 -3.18
N CYS A 259 -2.17 4.16 -2.86
CA CYS A 259 -2.62 3.05 -2.00
C CYS A 259 -3.02 3.54 -0.60
N LYS A 260 -2.20 4.39 0.03
CA LYS A 260 -2.51 4.99 1.34
C LYS A 260 -3.79 5.81 1.31
N SER A 261 -4.03 6.58 0.24
CA SER A 261 -5.22 7.43 0.11
C SER A 261 -6.56 6.66 0.13
N ILE A 262 -6.52 5.38 -0.22
CA ILE A 262 -7.69 4.48 -0.24
C ILE A 262 -7.58 3.33 0.79
N ASN A 263 -6.62 3.42 1.72
CA ASN A 263 -6.33 2.39 2.72
C ASN A 263 -6.15 0.97 2.11
N PHE A 264 -5.47 0.89 0.97
CA PHE A 264 -5.13 -0.37 0.33
C PHE A 264 -3.73 -0.82 0.74
N PRO A 265 -3.55 -2.05 1.26
CA PRO A 265 -2.22 -2.56 1.59
C PRO A 265 -1.31 -2.56 0.37
N CYS A 266 -0.09 -2.03 0.54
CA CYS A 266 0.89 -1.89 -0.53
C CYS A 266 2.27 -2.26 -0.02
N LEU A 267 2.98 -3.08 -0.79
CA LEU A 267 4.39 -3.43 -0.58
C LEU A 267 5.18 -3.01 -1.79
N ILE A 268 6.21 -2.18 -1.58
CA ILE A 268 7.18 -1.84 -2.62
C ILE A 268 8.35 -2.81 -2.48
N LEU A 269 8.68 -3.52 -3.55
CA LEU A 269 9.83 -4.41 -3.57
C LEU A 269 11.09 -3.66 -3.97
N SER A 270 12.22 -4.03 -3.36
CA SER A 270 13.53 -3.68 -3.91
C SER A 270 13.85 -4.62 -5.08
N PRO A 271 14.26 -4.11 -6.25
CA PRO A 271 14.74 -4.93 -7.35
C PRO A 271 15.84 -5.92 -6.93
N THR A 272 16.72 -5.49 -6.02
CA THR A 272 17.82 -6.30 -5.49
C THR A 272 17.41 -7.38 -4.50
N ASP A 273 16.23 -7.27 -3.87
CA ASP A 273 15.69 -8.35 -3.02
C ASP A 273 15.15 -9.51 -3.90
N VAL A 274 14.75 -9.23 -5.15
CA VAL A 274 14.32 -10.25 -6.14
C VAL A 274 15.54 -10.85 -6.86
N TRP A 275 16.45 -9.99 -7.32
CA TRP A 275 17.67 -10.36 -8.04
C TRP A 275 18.85 -9.51 -7.57
N ALA A 276 19.76 -10.12 -6.79
CA ALA A 276 20.87 -9.41 -6.16
C ALA A 276 21.78 -8.69 -7.18
N GLU A 277 21.95 -9.26 -8.37
CA GLU A 277 22.75 -8.72 -9.46
C GLU A 277 21.94 -7.91 -10.49
N MET A 278 20.76 -7.38 -10.10
CA MET A 278 19.92 -6.55 -10.97
C MET A 278 20.74 -5.41 -11.59
N PRO A 279 20.82 -5.33 -12.93
CA PRO A 279 21.55 -4.25 -13.60
C PRO A 279 20.86 -2.91 -13.42
N GLU A 280 21.61 -1.81 -13.54
CA GLU A 280 21.04 -0.46 -13.52
C GLU A 280 19.95 -0.34 -14.60
N LYS A 281 18.78 0.21 -14.24
CA LYS A 281 17.56 0.28 -15.08
C LYS A 281 16.96 -1.08 -15.43
N GLY A 282 17.37 -2.14 -14.74
CA GLY A 282 16.81 -3.47 -14.90
C GLY A 282 15.36 -3.53 -14.43
N ASP A 283 14.56 -4.33 -15.13
CA ASP A 283 13.15 -4.57 -14.82
C ASP A 283 12.84 -6.08 -14.75
N ILE A 284 11.55 -6.44 -14.64
CA ILE A 284 11.12 -7.85 -14.54
C ILE A 284 11.44 -8.64 -15.82
N THR A 285 11.44 -7.99 -16.97
CA THR A 285 11.82 -8.57 -18.26
C THR A 285 13.26 -9.00 -18.22
N ASP A 286 14.17 -8.11 -17.79
CA ASP A 286 15.59 -8.44 -17.65
C ASP A 286 15.81 -9.60 -16.67
N PHE A 287 15.08 -9.60 -15.55
CA PHE A 287 15.14 -10.70 -14.59
C PHE A 287 14.71 -12.04 -15.20
N VAL A 288 13.59 -12.09 -15.92
CA VAL A 288 13.10 -13.32 -16.55
C VAL A 288 14.03 -13.78 -17.67
N GLU A 289 14.51 -12.86 -18.50
CA GLU A 289 15.42 -13.15 -19.62
C GLU A 289 16.81 -13.62 -19.14
N ALA A 290 17.32 -13.08 -18.03
CA ALA A 290 18.59 -13.50 -17.44
C ALA A 290 18.53 -14.90 -16.82
N HIS A 291 17.33 -15.44 -16.58
CA HIS A 291 17.13 -16.72 -15.88
C HIS A 291 16.30 -17.74 -16.70
N PRO A 292 16.69 -18.06 -17.95
CA PRO A 292 15.91 -18.92 -18.84
C PRO A 292 15.78 -20.37 -18.34
N ASN A 293 16.66 -20.79 -17.44
CA ASN A 293 16.67 -22.14 -16.87
C ASN A 293 15.81 -22.28 -15.60
N LEU A 294 15.28 -21.18 -15.07
CA LEU A 294 14.38 -21.24 -13.92
C LEU A 294 12.97 -21.58 -14.37
N SER A 295 12.35 -22.51 -13.67
CA SER A 295 10.92 -22.78 -13.84
C SER A 295 10.08 -21.58 -13.41
N THR A 296 8.86 -21.46 -13.95
CA THR A 296 7.86 -20.48 -13.52
C THR A 296 7.70 -20.44 -12.01
N LYS A 297 7.67 -21.60 -11.35
CA LYS A 297 7.58 -21.68 -9.89
C LYS A 297 8.78 -21.02 -9.20
N GLN A 298 10.00 -21.32 -9.64
CA GLN A 298 11.22 -20.74 -9.04
C GLN A 298 11.28 -19.21 -9.22
N LEU A 299 10.85 -18.70 -10.38
CA LEU A 299 10.75 -17.26 -10.63
C LEU A 299 9.74 -16.60 -9.67
N ILE A 300 8.57 -17.20 -9.49
CA ILE A 300 7.57 -16.68 -8.54
C ILE A 300 8.06 -16.80 -7.09
N ASP A 301 8.71 -17.90 -6.72
CA ASP A 301 9.24 -18.11 -5.36
C ASP A 301 10.28 -17.02 -5.00
N LYS A 302 11.03 -16.50 -5.98
CA LYS A 302 11.91 -15.33 -5.78
C LYS A 302 11.13 -14.06 -5.43
N PHE A 303 10.04 -13.77 -6.14
CA PHE A 303 9.16 -12.65 -5.81
C PHE A 303 8.51 -12.82 -4.43
N GLU A 304 7.98 -14.00 -4.12
CA GLU A 304 7.36 -14.28 -2.81
C GLU A 304 8.38 -14.20 -1.66
N SER A 305 9.65 -14.58 -1.90
CA SER A 305 10.73 -14.36 -0.93
C SER A 305 11.03 -12.87 -0.72
N ALA A 306 11.12 -12.09 -1.80
CA ALA A 306 11.32 -10.65 -1.72
C ALA A 306 10.15 -9.94 -1.02
N ILE A 307 8.92 -10.41 -1.22
CA ILE A 307 7.73 -9.92 -0.52
C ILE A 307 7.83 -10.18 0.98
N ALA A 308 8.27 -11.38 1.40
CA ALA A 308 8.46 -11.69 2.82
C ALA A 308 9.51 -10.76 3.46
N ILE A 309 10.62 -10.51 2.76
CA ILE A 309 11.66 -9.56 3.19
C ILE A 309 11.08 -8.14 3.31
N ALA A 310 10.38 -7.65 2.29
CA ALA A 310 9.78 -6.32 2.28
C ALA A 310 8.76 -6.14 3.42
N HIS A 311 7.92 -7.14 3.64
CA HIS A 311 6.96 -7.15 4.74
C HIS A 311 7.66 -7.09 6.11
N GLN A 312 8.71 -7.89 6.31
CA GLN A 312 9.49 -7.85 7.55
C GLN A 312 10.16 -6.49 7.77
N LYS A 313 10.75 -5.89 6.72
CA LYS A 313 11.34 -4.55 6.78
C LYS A 313 10.29 -3.51 7.18
N GLN A 314 9.08 -3.57 6.62
CA GLN A 314 8.01 -2.64 6.94
C GLN A 314 7.50 -2.78 8.39
N GLU A 315 7.33 -4.00 8.88
CA GLU A 315 6.94 -4.25 10.28
C GLU A 315 8.03 -3.79 11.26
N GLN A 316 9.30 -4.00 10.91
CA GLN A 316 10.42 -3.52 11.71
C GLN A 316 10.45 -1.99 11.76
N LEU A 317 10.32 -1.32 10.61
CA LEU A 317 10.25 0.15 10.54
C LEU A 317 9.08 0.72 11.36
N LYS A 318 7.92 0.05 11.32
CA LYS A 318 6.77 0.43 12.13
C LYS A 318 7.06 0.30 13.62
N SER A 319 7.65 -0.83 14.05
CA SER A 319 8.06 -1.06 15.44
C SER A 319 9.09 -0.03 15.91
N ASP A 320 10.08 0.29 15.08
CA ASP A 320 11.12 1.26 15.42
C ASP A 320 10.55 2.68 15.49
N ARG A 321 9.61 3.03 14.61
CA ARG A 321 8.88 4.30 14.69
C ARG A 321 8.04 4.40 15.96
N GLU A 322 7.29 3.36 16.31
CA GLU A 322 6.48 3.32 17.54
C GLU A 322 7.37 3.45 18.79
N LYS A 323 8.54 2.81 18.80
CA LYS A 323 9.54 2.98 19.88
C LYS A 323 10.11 4.39 19.92
N ALA A 324 10.42 4.99 18.77
CA ALA A 324 10.91 6.36 18.71
C ALA A 324 9.87 7.36 19.23
N GLU A 325 8.62 7.24 18.78
CA GLU A 325 7.50 8.07 19.27
C GLU A 325 7.27 7.87 20.78
N LEU A 326 7.40 6.64 21.29
CA LEU A 326 7.34 6.36 22.73
C LEU A 326 8.50 7.03 23.48
N LEU A 327 9.74 6.90 22.99
CA LEU A 327 10.92 7.53 23.58
C LEU A 327 10.81 9.06 23.59
N GLU A 328 10.31 9.67 22.52
CA GLU A 328 10.07 11.12 22.44
C GLU A 328 8.95 11.58 23.38
N SER A 329 7.99 10.70 23.69
CA SER A 329 6.92 10.98 24.66
C SER A 329 7.35 10.86 26.13
N LEU A 330 8.53 10.28 26.40
CA LEU A 330 9.06 10.22 27.75
C LEU A 330 9.46 11.64 28.20
N PRO A 331 9.12 12.05 29.44
CA PRO A 331 9.59 13.32 29.97
C PRO A 331 11.13 13.35 29.93
N SER A 332 11.72 14.53 29.67
CA SER A 332 13.16 14.72 29.75
C SER A 332 13.60 14.73 31.22
N TRP A 333 13.56 13.57 31.87
CA TRP A 333 14.02 13.41 33.23
C TRP A 333 15.53 13.58 33.26
N SER A 334 15.99 14.55 34.05
CA SER A 334 17.37 14.61 34.47
C SER A 334 17.71 13.35 35.29
N GLN A 335 19.00 13.04 35.46
CA GLN A 335 19.39 11.93 36.33
C GLN A 335 18.85 12.07 37.75
N SER A 336 18.63 13.30 38.22
CA SER A 336 18.01 13.61 39.51
C SER A 336 16.52 13.22 39.52
N ASP A 337 15.76 13.54 38.47
CA ASP A 337 14.33 13.19 38.38
C ASP A 337 14.12 11.66 38.33
N ILE A 338 15.05 10.92 37.70
CA ILE A 338 15.03 9.44 37.69
C ILE A 338 15.31 8.88 39.09
N ALA A 339 16.28 9.47 39.81
CA ALA A 339 16.64 9.03 41.16
C ALA A 339 15.50 9.26 42.16
N ASP A 340 14.85 10.42 42.08
CA ASP A 340 13.71 10.77 42.94
C ASP A 340 12.51 9.86 42.66
N TRP A 341 12.20 9.60 41.38
CA TRP A 341 11.13 8.66 41.00
C TRP A 341 11.40 7.21 41.46
N LEU A 342 12.65 6.75 41.39
CA LEU A 342 13.03 5.42 41.87
C LEU A 342 12.95 5.32 43.40
N ALA A 343 13.33 6.36 44.13
CA ALA A 343 13.22 6.41 45.58
C ALA A 343 11.75 6.31 46.02
N GLU A 344 10.87 7.10 45.42
CA GLU A 344 9.45 7.15 45.78
C GLU A 344 8.69 5.85 45.44
N LYS A 345 9.17 5.07 44.46
CA LYS A 345 8.52 3.83 44.02
C LYS A 345 8.94 2.59 44.79
N TYR A 346 10.10 2.62 45.46
CA TYR A 346 10.71 1.46 46.12
C TYR A 346 11.00 1.67 47.62
N GLU A 347 10.56 2.78 48.21
CA GLU A 347 10.28 2.89 49.65
C GLU A 347 8.97 2.18 50.02
#